data_AF-A0A357QLD6-F1
#
_entry.id   AF-A0A357QLD6-F1
#
_cell.length_a   1.000
_cell.length_b   1.000
_cell.length_c   1.000
_cell.angle_alpha   90.00
_cell.angle_beta   90.00
_cell.angle_gamma   90.00
#
_symmetry.space_group_name_H-M   'P 1'
#
loop_
_entity.id
_entity.type
_entity.pdbx_description
1 polymer ?
#
loop_
_entity_poly.entity_id
_entity_poly.type
_entity_poly.pdbx_seq_one_letter_code
_entity_poly.pdbx_strand_id
1 'polypeptide(L)'
;SAAWLRSNYRFKYGYFEVRCRLPYLEADETNYGVGPNFWLYENPDSAGGICYSEIDVFEFLFKEENLGPSFPIGDKHRYSCCSHFKYCTEEHLTSMGQEFVDGISFTEFHTFAALWTPTEIKYYVDNVLYFTSTNHPSEMVPLSIILDVNLPTNLYLPIQYTLLPYDYEIDYVKVWQPRANCDSSITCNFSAATYDNSIVNDVSIGGSGCTAIVNNAENVSFKAAEYIEFNQGFSVEPGGAMSAEITNCFVPVLNWWLPTKTSPEDEIPQGLIDKLFYPWEE
;
A
#
# COMPACT_ATOMS: atom_id res chain seq x y z
N SER A 1 -25.66 14.55 1.20
CA SER A 1 -25.30 13.25 1.81
C SER A 1 -23.91 12.89 1.35
N ALA A 2 -23.10 12.31 2.22
CA ALA A 2 -21.81 11.73 1.85
C ALA A 2 -21.89 10.20 1.90
N ALA A 3 -20.90 9.53 1.30
CA ALA A 3 -20.78 8.08 1.32
C ALA A 3 -19.56 7.67 2.16
N TRP A 4 -19.69 6.53 2.83
CA TRP A 4 -18.62 5.87 3.56
C TRP A 4 -18.71 4.38 3.27
N LEU A 5 -17.65 3.83 2.69
CA LEU A 5 -17.52 2.42 2.38
C LEU A 5 -16.45 1.84 3.31
N ARG A 6 -16.73 0.69 3.91
CA ARG A 6 -15.78 -0.04 4.76
C ARG A 6 -15.73 -1.49 4.32
N SER A 7 -14.54 -2.06 4.21
CA SER A 7 -14.40 -3.49 3.93
C SER A 7 -14.94 -4.32 5.10
N ASN A 8 -15.62 -5.42 4.80
CA ASN A 8 -16.02 -6.41 5.81
C ASN A 8 -14.81 -7.18 6.38
N TYR A 9 -13.70 -7.16 5.65
CA TYR A 9 -12.46 -7.83 6.01
C TYR A 9 -11.46 -6.85 6.60
N ARG A 10 -10.59 -7.38 7.46
CA ARG A 10 -9.45 -6.69 8.03
C ARG A 10 -8.18 -7.30 7.46
N PHE A 11 -7.18 -6.46 7.22
CA PHE A 11 -5.91 -6.84 6.65
C PHE A 11 -4.78 -6.46 7.60
N LYS A 12 -3.75 -7.29 7.68
CA LYS A 12 -2.49 -6.92 8.31
C LYS A 12 -1.36 -7.22 7.36
N TYR A 13 -0.58 -6.18 7.06
CA TYR A 13 0.46 -6.15 6.02
C TYR A 13 -0.08 -6.34 4.61
N GLY A 14 0.70 -5.91 3.62
CA GLY A 14 0.38 -6.02 2.20
C GLY A 14 0.57 -4.70 1.46
N TYR A 15 0.25 -4.72 0.17
CA TYR A 15 0.15 -3.54 -0.67
C TYR A 15 -1.31 -3.21 -0.91
N PHE A 16 -1.69 -1.97 -0.62
CA PHE A 16 -3.04 -1.45 -0.76
C PHE A 16 -3.00 -0.34 -1.79
N GLU A 17 -3.74 -0.48 -2.88
CA GLU A 17 -3.78 0.51 -3.95
C GLU A 17 -5.22 0.87 -4.29
N VAL A 18 -5.44 2.15 -4.53
CA VAL A 18 -6.64 2.66 -5.20
C VAL A 18 -6.24 3.37 -6.48
N ARG A 19 -7.03 3.17 -7.53
CA ARG A 19 -6.96 3.97 -8.75
C ARG A 19 -8.21 4.84 -8.84
N CYS A 20 -8.03 6.14 -8.76
CA CYS A 20 -9.13 7.08 -8.69
C CYS A 20 -8.84 8.39 -9.43
N ARG A 21 -9.89 9.16 -9.66
CA ARG A 21 -9.84 10.54 -10.16
C ARG A 21 -10.90 11.36 -9.44
N LEU A 22 -10.70 12.66 -9.44
CA LEU A 22 -11.55 13.67 -8.83
C LEU A 22 -12.14 14.57 -9.91
N PRO A 23 -13.21 15.32 -9.61
CA PRO A 23 -13.81 16.19 -10.60
C PRO A 23 -12.87 17.36 -10.92
N TYR A 24 -13.01 17.90 -12.12
CA TYR A 24 -12.39 19.17 -12.48
C TYR A 24 -13.00 20.29 -11.63
N LEU A 25 -12.16 21.19 -11.13
CA LEU A 25 -12.61 22.39 -10.43
C LEU A 25 -12.48 23.59 -11.36
N GLU A 26 -13.60 24.26 -11.65
CA GLU A 26 -13.60 25.53 -12.39
C GLU A 26 -12.85 26.62 -11.62
N ALA A 27 -12.56 27.74 -12.28
CA ALA A 27 -11.72 28.80 -11.71
C ALA A 27 -12.24 29.34 -10.37
N ASP A 28 -13.56 29.43 -10.19
CA ASP A 28 -14.28 29.90 -9.00
C ASP A 28 -14.72 28.79 -8.03
N GLU A 29 -14.39 27.53 -8.33
CA GLU A 29 -14.71 26.38 -7.48
C GLU A 29 -13.55 25.96 -6.57
N THR A 30 -13.91 25.36 -5.45
CA THR A 30 -13.01 24.72 -4.48
C THR A 30 -13.59 23.39 -4.03
N ASN A 31 -12.72 22.48 -3.58
CA ASN A 31 -13.11 21.31 -2.78
C ASN A 31 -13.01 21.61 -1.28
N TYR A 32 -13.01 22.89 -0.87
CA TYR A 32 -12.96 23.26 0.53
C TYR A 32 -14.09 22.58 1.29
N GLY A 33 -13.68 21.75 2.25
CA GLY A 33 -14.59 20.96 3.02
C GLY A 33 -15.20 19.76 2.29
N VAL A 34 -14.55 19.25 1.25
CA VAL A 34 -14.84 17.95 0.66
C VAL A 34 -13.51 17.21 0.46
N GLY A 35 -13.29 16.18 1.27
CA GLY A 35 -12.04 15.43 1.31
C GLY A 35 -12.30 13.97 0.92
N PRO A 36 -12.15 13.58 -0.36
CA PRO A 36 -12.12 12.16 -0.72
C PRO A 36 -10.89 11.52 -0.08
N ASN A 37 -11.05 10.35 0.56
CA ASN A 37 -9.92 9.68 1.20
C ASN A 37 -9.87 8.20 0.83
N PHE A 38 -8.68 7.62 0.97
CA PHE A 38 -8.45 6.19 0.98
C PHE A 38 -7.52 5.85 2.13
N TRP A 39 -8.03 5.09 3.09
CA TRP A 39 -7.37 4.88 4.36
C TRP A 39 -7.77 3.55 4.99
N LEU A 40 -7.03 3.15 6.01
CA LEU A 40 -7.25 1.94 6.75
C LEU A 40 -7.35 2.28 8.22
N TYR A 41 -8.35 1.74 8.93
CA TYR A 41 -8.55 2.04 10.34
C TYR A 41 -9.12 0.85 11.11
N GLU A 42 -8.73 0.74 12.37
CA GLU A 42 -9.43 -0.07 13.35
C GLU A 42 -9.23 0.44 14.78
N ASN A 43 -10.30 0.36 15.57
CA ASN A 43 -10.23 0.44 17.03
C ASN A 43 -10.47 -0.98 17.57
N PRO A 44 -9.47 -1.64 18.15
CA PRO A 44 -9.58 -3.01 18.61
C PRO A 44 -10.16 -3.12 20.03
N ASP A 45 -10.89 -2.10 20.50
CA ASP A 45 -11.47 -2.04 21.85
C ASP A 45 -10.44 -2.32 22.96
N SER A 46 -9.27 -1.67 22.86
CA SER A 46 -8.14 -1.83 23.80
C SER A 46 -7.46 -3.21 23.80
N ALA A 47 -7.78 -4.10 22.85
CA ALA A 47 -7.10 -5.39 22.75
C ALA A 47 -5.58 -5.20 22.52
N GLY A 48 -4.76 -5.92 23.29
CA GLY A 48 -3.31 -5.74 23.26
C GLY A 48 -2.82 -4.40 23.81
N GLY A 49 -3.69 -3.62 24.48
CA GLY A 49 -3.37 -2.27 24.95
C GLY A 49 -3.47 -1.18 23.87
N ILE A 50 -3.88 -1.54 22.65
CA ILE A 50 -3.94 -0.64 21.50
C ILE A 50 -5.31 0.02 21.44
N CYS A 51 -5.34 1.35 21.36
CA CYS A 51 -6.58 2.11 21.28
C CYS A 51 -7.05 2.30 19.85
N TYR A 52 -6.15 2.57 18.91
CA TYR A 52 -6.45 2.48 17.49
C TYR A 52 -5.16 2.40 16.66
N SER A 53 -5.33 2.03 15.40
CA SER A 53 -4.29 2.02 14.37
C SER A 53 -4.90 2.53 13.07
N GLU A 54 -4.15 3.32 12.32
CA GLU A 54 -4.63 4.04 11.16
C GLU A 54 -3.50 4.24 10.14
N ILE A 55 -3.83 4.03 8.86
CA ILE A 55 -2.94 4.26 7.72
C ILE A 55 -3.73 5.03 6.67
N ASP A 56 -3.38 6.28 6.50
CA ASP A 56 -3.98 7.22 5.56
C ASP A 56 -3.16 7.17 4.27
N VAL A 57 -3.60 6.33 3.31
CA VAL A 57 -2.90 6.19 2.02
C VAL A 57 -2.93 7.52 1.29
N PHE A 58 -4.08 8.17 1.30
CA PHE A 58 -4.15 9.61 1.14
C PHE A 58 -5.37 10.20 1.85
N GLU A 59 -5.22 11.42 2.32
CA GLU A 59 -6.29 12.29 2.80
C GLU A 59 -6.20 13.66 2.14
N PHE A 60 -7.34 14.15 1.65
CA PHE A 60 -7.42 15.50 1.12
C PHE A 60 -7.52 16.52 2.24
N LEU A 61 -6.61 17.49 2.23
CA LEU A 61 -6.43 18.43 3.31
C LEU A 61 -7.32 19.67 3.13
N PHE A 62 -7.91 20.09 4.24
CA PHE A 62 -8.65 21.35 4.34
C PHE A 62 -7.73 22.45 4.87
N LYS A 63 -7.53 23.53 4.12
CA LYS A 63 -6.80 24.70 4.62
C LYS A 63 -7.58 25.99 4.40
N GLU A 64 -7.77 26.75 5.47
CA GLU A 64 -8.43 28.08 5.45
C GLU A 64 -7.66 29.07 4.56
N GLU A 65 -6.34 28.91 4.46
CA GLU A 65 -5.49 29.65 3.54
C GLU A 65 -5.77 29.35 2.05
N ASN A 66 -6.67 28.41 1.71
CA ASN A 66 -7.19 28.15 0.36
C ASN A 66 -8.56 28.82 0.09
N LEU A 67 -9.02 29.78 0.91
CA LEU A 67 -10.33 30.45 0.79
C LEU A 67 -10.34 31.79 0.00
N GLY A 68 -9.19 32.34 -0.37
CA GLY A 68 -9.07 33.52 -1.25
C GLY A 68 -9.39 33.26 -2.74
N PRO A 69 -9.96 34.23 -3.48
CA PRO A 69 -10.41 34.06 -4.88
C PRO A 69 -9.28 34.08 -5.94
N SER A 70 -8.06 33.70 -5.60
CA SER A 70 -6.91 33.77 -6.51
C SER A 70 -5.86 32.69 -6.26
N PHE A 71 -6.29 31.43 -6.16
CA PHE A 71 -5.36 30.29 -6.19
C PHE A 71 -5.17 29.78 -7.61
N PRO A 72 -3.94 29.50 -8.04
CA PRO A 72 -3.66 28.68 -9.21
C PRO A 72 -4.44 27.36 -9.12
N ILE A 73 -5.02 26.90 -10.24
CA ILE A 73 -5.80 25.64 -10.30
C ILE A 73 -5.01 24.43 -9.77
N GLY A 74 -3.69 24.43 -9.93
CA GLY A 74 -2.78 23.40 -9.40
C GLY A 74 -2.67 23.34 -7.87
N ASP A 75 -3.03 24.41 -7.16
CA ASP A 75 -2.93 24.48 -5.69
C ASP A 75 -4.24 24.09 -4.98
N LYS A 76 -5.29 23.79 -5.75
CA LYS A 76 -6.64 23.54 -5.23
C LYS A 76 -6.78 22.17 -4.57
N HIS A 77 -6.03 21.18 -5.06
CA HIS A 77 -6.06 19.82 -4.58
C HIS A 77 -4.79 19.54 -3.78
N ARG A 78 -4.87 19.65 -2.45
CA ARG A 78 -3.80 19.26 -1.54
C ARG A 78 -4.20 17.99 -0.81
N TYR A 79 -3.26 17.07 -0.71
CA TYR A 79 -3.44 15.83 0.03
C TYR A 79 -2.15 15.49 0.77
N SER A 80 -2.25 14.61 1.75
CA SER A 80 -1.10 14.03 2.42
C SER A 80 -1.35 12.55 2.67
N CYS A 81 -0.32 11.85 3.10
CA CYS A 81 -0.39 10.49 3.60
C CYS A 81 0.16 10.45 5.03
N CYS A 82 -0.41 9.60 5.87
CA CYS A 82 -0.07 9.55 7.28
C CYS A 82 -0.26 8.15 7.84
N SER A 83 0.43 7.88 8.96
CA SER A 83 0.07 6.77 9.84
C SER A 83 -0.07 7.24 11.27
N HIS A 84 -1.12 6.75 11.92
CA HIS A 84 -1.38 7.01 13.32
C HIS A 84 -1.41 5.70 14.11
N PHE A 85 -0.79 5.75 15.28
CA PHE A 85 -0.77 4.64 16.23
C PHE A 85 -0.95 5.17 17.64
N LYS A 86 -1.76 4.47 18.44
CA LYS A 86 -2.01 4.89 19.81
C LYS A 86 -2.20 3.70 20.74
N TYR A 87 -1.32 3.61 21.74
CA TYR A 87 -1.58 2.86 22.96
C TYR A 87 -2.63 3.57 23.81
N CYS A 88 -3.50 2.81 24.49
CA CYS A 88 -4.52 3.40 25.35
C CYS A 88 -3.98 4.15 26.56
N THR A 89 -2.73 3.88 26.94
CA THR A 89 -2.05 4.48 28.09
C THR A 89 -1.07 5.58 27.70
N GLU A 90 -0.87 5.84 26.41
CA GLU A 90 0.18 6.73 25.92
C GLU A 90 -0.36 7.83 25.01
N GLU A 91 0.54 8.73 24.63
CA GLU A 91 0.25 9.78 23.66
C GLU A 91 0.04 9.21 22.25
N HIS A 92 -0.63 10.00 21.43
CA HIS A 92 -0.90 9.67 20.03
C HIS A 92 0.38 9.85 19.21
N LEU A 93 0.81 8.80 18.54
CA LEU A 93 1.98 8.79 17.68
C LEU A 93 1.55 8.97 16.23
N THR A 94 2.13 9.96 15.57
CA THR A 94 1.79 10.35 14.20
C THR A 94 3.06 10.45 13.36
N SER A 95 3.00 9.93 12.14
CA SER A 95 4.06 10.05 11.15
C SER A 95 3.45 10.39 9.81
N MET A 96 3.69 11.61 9.36
CA MET A 96 3.01 12.24 8.23
C MET A 96 4.03 12.61 7.16
N GLY A 97 3.67 12.36 5.90
CA GLY A 97 4.38 12.89 4.74
C GLY A 97 4.29 14.41 4.67
N GLN A 98 5.08 15.02 3.79
CA GLN A 98 4.82 16.43 3.44
C GLN A 98 3.45 16.54 2.76
N GLU A 99 2.92 17.76 2.69
CA GLU A 99 1.73 17.99 1.86
C GLU A 99 2.16 17.91 0.40
N PHE A 100 1.37 17.19 -0.39
CA PHE A 100 1.52 17.23 -1.83
C PHE A 100 0.96 18.56 -2.35
N VAL A 101 1.83 19.30 -3.02
CA VAL A 101 1.53 20.59 -3.67
C VAL A 101 1.80 20.50 -5.18
N ASP A 102 2.31 19.38 -5.68
CA ASP A 102 2.75 19.26 -7.07
C ASP A 102 1.57 19.03 -8.03
N GLY A 103 1.67 19.69 -9.19
CA GLY A 103 0.63 19.88 -10.20
C GLY A 103 0.20 18.64 -10.97
N ILE A 104 -0.11 17.55 -10.27
CA ILE A 104 -0.84 16.42 -10.84
C ILE A 104 -2.30 16.82 -11.07
N SER A 105 -2.83 16.46 -12.24
CA SER A 105 -4.20 16.76 -12.60
C SER A 105 -5.10 15.64 -12.13
N PHE A 106 -5.82 15.87 -11.03
CA PHE A 106 -6.77 14.87 -10.52
C PHE A 106 -7.95 14.55 -11.42
N THR A 107 -8.10 15.23 -12.57
CA THR A 107 -9.09 14.85 -13.59
C THR A 107 -8.70 13.59 -14.38
N GLU A 108 -7.42 13.23 -14.33
CA GLU A 108 -6.92 11.95 -14.82
C GLU A 108 -6.91 10.92 -13.68
N PHE A 109 -6.91 9.64 -14.05
CA PHE A 109 -6.80 8.58 -13.07
C PHE A 109 -5.36 8.43 -12.60
N HIS A 110 -5.17 8.51 -11.29
CA HIS A 110 -3.90 8.30 -10.60
C HIS A 110 -3.99 7.07 -9.71
N THR A 111 -2.83 6.47 -9.39
CA THR A 111 -2.75 5.42 -8.37
C THR A 111 -2.14 5.95 -7.08
N PHE A 112 -2.78 5.64 -5.95
CA PHE A 112 -2.28 5.92 -4.61
C PHE A 112 -2.16 4.60 -3.87
N ALA A 113 -1.02 4.38 -3.22
CA ALA A 113 -0.79 3.11 -2.57
C ALA A 113 0.04 3.20 -1.29
N ALA A 114 -0.13 2.21 -0.42
CA ALA A 114 0.71 1.97 0.74
C ALA A 114 1.20 0.51 0.75
N LEU A 115 2.51 0.32 0.86
CA LEU A 115 3.14 -0.97 1.19
C LEU A 115 3.37 -1.01 2.69
N TRP A 116 2.59 -1.82 3.40
CA TRP A 116 2.73 -2.04 4.83
C TRP A 116 3.44 -3.36 5.12
N THR A 117 4.62 -3.28 5.71
CA THR A 117 5.42 -4.44 6.19
C THR A 117 5.55 -4.37 7.72
N PRO A 118 6.13 -5.39 8.39
CA PRO A 118 6.40 -5.31 9.82
C PRO A 118 7.37 -4.20 10.22
N THR A 119 8.18 -3.67 9.30
CA THR A 119 9.25 -2.69 9.62
C THR A 119 8.92 -1.28 9.19
N GLU A 120 8.11 -1.11 8.15
CA GLU A 120 7.80 0.20 7.57
C GLU A 120 6.47 0.22 6.81
N ILE A 121 5.98 1.43 6.54
CA ILE A 121 4.90 1.72 5.61
C ILE A 121 5.44 2.69 4.56
N LYS A 122 5.51 2.25 3.30
CA LYS A 122 5.95 3.06 2.15
C LYS A 122 4.75 3.52 1.33
N TYR A 123 4.63 4.81 1.08
CA TYR A 123 3.53 5.44 0.36
C TYR A 123 3.95 5.82 -1.05
N TYR A 124 3.07 5.59 -2.03
CA TYR A 124 3.34 5.79 -3.45
C TYR A 124 2.24 6.59 -4.13
N VAL A 125 2.64 7.40 -5.12
CA VAL A 125 1.75 8.08 -6.06
C VAL A 125 2.24 7.79 -7.48
N ASP A 126 1.37 7.29 -8.35
CA ASP A 126 1.71 6.88 -9.73
C ASP A 126 2.99 6.05 -9.80
N ASN A 127 3.07 5.11 -8.89
CA ASN A 127 4.20 4.24 -8.69
C ASN A 127 5.51 4.85 -8.15
N VAL A 128 5.58 6.14 -7.87
CA VAL A 128 6.76 6.79 -7.30
C VAL A 128 6.70 6.76 -5.77
N LEU A 129 7.78 6.31 -5.10
CA LEU A 129 7.88 6.34 -3.65
C LEU A 129 7.90 7.81 -3.17
N TYR A 130 7.00 8.13 -2.25
CA TYR A 130 6.88 9.49 -1.72
C TYR A 130 7.36 9.60 -0.28
N PHE A 131 6.91 8.69 0.57
CA PHE A 131 7.13 8.78 2.01
C PHE A 131 7.30 7.39 2.60
N THR A 132 8.13 7.28 3.63
CA THR A 132 8.31 6.07 4.41
C THR A 132 8.07 6.39 5.87
N SER A 133 7.18 5.64 6.50
CA SER A 133 6.95 5.70 7.95
C SER A 133 7.46 4.44 8.64
N THR A 134 8.09 4.62 9.80
CA THR A 134 8.47 3.53 10.71
C THR A 134 7.69 3.59 12.02
N ASN A 135 6.52 4.26 12.03
CA ASN A 135 5.71 4.48 13.22
C ASN A 135 4.95 3.19 13.62
N HIS A 136 5.60 2.33 14.38
CA HIS A 136 5.03 1.12 14.99
C HIS A 136 4.27 0.17 14.03
N PRO A 137 4.75 -0.07 12.80
CA PRO A 137 3.99 -0.82 11.79
C PRO A 137 3.77 -2.29 12.15
N SER A 138 4.68 -2.93 12.90
CA SER A 138 4.51 -4.30 13.40
C SER A 138 3.41 -4.42 14.46
N GLU A 139 3.20 -3.36 15.24
CA GLU A 139 2.30 -3.35 16.40
C GLU A 139 0.87 -3.00 16.00
N MET A 140 0.66 -2.29 14.89
CA MET A 140 -0.66 -1.98 14.36
C MET A 140 -1.54 -3.23 14.23
N VAL A 141 -2.80 -3.12 14.65
CA VAL A 141 -3.78 -4.22 14.55
C VAL A 141 -4.24 -4.43 13.10
N PRO A 142 -4.87 -5.57 12.75
CA PRO A 142 -5.49 -5.71 11.44
C PRO A 142 -6.53 -4.62 11.17
N LEU A 143 -6.43 -3.94 10.03
CA LEU A 143 -7.21 -2.75 9.69
C LEU A 143 -8.27 -3.03 8.63
N SER A 144 -9.41 -2.36 8.73
CA SER A 144 -10.41 -2.33 7.65
C SER A 144 -10.04 -1.25 6.65
N ILE A 145 -10.25 -1.50 5.35
CA ILE A 145 -10.15 -0.49 4.31
C ILE A 145 -11.38 0.41 4.37
N ILE A 146 -11.16 1.72 4.20
CA ILE A 146 -12.19 2.75 4.16
C ILE A 146 -11.99 3.63 2.93
N LEU A 147 -13.10 3.91 2.27
CA LEU A 147 -13.22 4.94 1.23
C LEU A 147 -14.37 5.85 1.64
N ASP A 148 -14.10 7.14 1.76
CA ASP A 148 -15.12 8.12 2.09
C ASP A 148 -14.90 9.44 1.37
N VAL A 149 -15.93 10.27 1.44
CA VAL A 149 -15.82 11.70 1.15
C VAL A 149 -16.14 12.41 2.44
N ASN A 150 -15.09 12.80 3.16
CA ASN A 150 -15.21 13.53 4.40
C ASN A 150 -15.74 14.94 4.12
N LEU A 151 -16.68 15.38 4.96
CA LEU A 151 -17.18 16.75 4.99
C LEU A 151 -16.78 17.33 6.35
N PRO A 152 -16.19 18.54 6.42
CA PRO A 152 -15.74 19.09 7.66
C PRO A 152 -16.96 19.34 8.53
N THR A 153 -16.73 19.13 9.81
CA THR A 153 -17.73 19.29 10.86
C THR A 153 -17.85 20.75 11.32
N ASN A 154 -17.06 21.68 10.76
CA ASN A 154 -17.10 23.08 11.09
C ASN A 154 -18.19 23.83 10.30
N LEU A 155 -18.87 24.77 10.96
CA LEU A 155 -19.99 25.54 10.41
C LEU A 155 -19.58 26.58 9.34
N TYR A 156 -18.30 26.64 8.96
CA TYR A 156 -17.73 27.65 8.05
C TYR A 156 -17.34 27.03 6.70
N LEU A 157 -18.28 26.28 6.13
CA LEU A 157 -18.21 25.81 4.75
C LEU A 157 -18.67 26.95 3.82
N PRO A 158 -17.81 27.51 2.96
CA PRO A 158 -18.22 28.46 1.93
C PRO A 158 -18.90 27.67 0.79
N ILE A 159 -20.06 27.10 1.09
CA ILE A 159 -20.80 26.18 0.22
C ILE A 159 -21.07 26.77 -1.18
N GLN A 160 -21.08 28.09 -1.30
CA GLN A 160 -21.23 28.82 -2.56
C GLN A 160 -20.05 28.65 -3.53
N TYR A 161 -18.89 28.20 -3.06
CA TYR A 161 -17.69 27.90 -3.86
C TYR A 161 -17.33 26.42 -3.82
N THR A 162 -17.92 25.63 -2.92
CA THR A 162 -17.68 24.19 -2.85
C THR A 162 -18.38 23.48 -3.99
N LEU A 163 -17.64 22.73 -4.81
CA LEU A 163 -18.23 21.93 -5.89
C LEU A 163 -19.16 20.85 -5.29
N LEU A 164 -20.46 20.96 -5.58
CA LEU A 164 -21.48 19.98 -5.21
C LEU A 164 -22.45 19.76 -6.38
N PRO A 165 -22.76 18.50 -6.75
CA PRO A 165 -22.22 17.25 -6.20
C PRO A 165 -20.73 17.07 -6.50
N TYR A 166 -20.03 16.32 -5.63
CA TYR A 166 -18.61 16.00 -5.78
C TYR A 166 -18.43 14.52 -6.11
N ASP A 167 -17.94 14.23 -7.32
CA ASP A 167 -17.84 12.88 -7.84
C ASP A 167 -16.45 12.30 -7.58
N TYR A 168 -16.33 11.42 -6.58
CA TYR A 168 -15.13 10.65 -6.31
C TYR A 168 -15.16 9.34 -7.11
N GLU A 169 -14.54 9.35 -8.30
CA GLU A 169 -14.55 8.22 -9.21
C GLU A 169 -13.41 7.24 -8.91
N ILE A 170 -13.77 5.99 -8.63
CA ILE A 170 -12.84 4.91 -8.30
C ILE A 170 -12.95 3.83 -9.39
N ASP A 171 -11.84 3.56 -10.07
CA ASP A 171 -11.73 2.46 -11.03
C ASP A 171 -11.58 1.12 -10.31
N TYR A 172 -10.61 1.04 -9.38
CA TYR A 172 -10.44 -0.13 -8.54
C TYR A 172 -9.83 0.20 -7.17
N VAL A 173 -10.06 -0.74 -6.25
CA VAL A 173 -9.20 -0.96 -5.07
C VAL A 173 -8.64 -2.36 -5.19
N LYS A 174 -7.32 -2.50 -5.04
CA LYS A 174 -6.62 -3.79 -5.06
C LYS A 174 -5.77 -3.94 -3.81
N VAL A 175 -5.70 -5.18 -3.33
CA VAL A 175 -4.90 -5.56 -2.16
C VAL A 175 -4.09 -6.79 -2.54
N TRP A 176 -2.78 -6.73 -2.29
CA TRP A 176 -1.87 -7.84 -2.49
C TRP A 176 -1.16 -8.15 -1.18
N GLN A 177 -1.12 -9.43 -0.80
CA GLN A 177 -0.42 -9.88 0.40
C GLN A 177 0.60 -10.95 -0.02
N PRO A 178 1.83 -10.91 0.52
CA PRO A 178 2.81 -11.94 0.22
C PRO A 178 2.32 -13.29 0.75
N ARG A 179 2.57 -14.36 0.02
CA ARG A 179 2.45 -15.70 0.61
C ARG A 179 3.63 -15.91 1.54
N ALA A 180 3.38 -16.51 2.70
CA ALA A 180 4.43 -16.79 3.67
C ALA A 180 4.28 -18.22 4.19
N ASN A 181 5.36 -18.98 4.09
CA ASN A 181 5.52 -20.33 4.60
C ASN A 181 6.74 -20.32 5.54
N CYS A 182 6.60 -19.63 6.67
CA CYS A 182 7.72 -19.32 7.59
C CYS A 182 8.36 -20.53 8.26
N ASP A 183 7.74 -21.70 8.17
CA ASP A 183 8.30 -22.97 8.69
C ASP A 183 8.94 -23.83 7.59
N SER A 184 8.97 -23.33 6.36
CA SER A 184 9.52 -24.05 5.20
C SER A 184 10.86 -23.49 4.76
N SER A 185 11.62 -24.31 4.06
CA SER A 185 12.93 -23.97 3.51
C SER A 185 13.03 -24.46 2.08
N ILE A 186 13.73 -23.72 1.22
CA ILE A 186 14.05 -24.16 -0.14
C ILE A 186 15.48 -24.67 -0.13
N THR A 187 15.67 -25.97 -0.37
CA THR A 187 16.98 -26.61 -0.29
C THR A 187 17.32 -27.38 -1.56
N CYS A 188 18.59 -27.30 -1.98
CA CYS A 188 19.16 -28.01 -3.13
C CYS A 188 18.55 -27.60 -4.49
N ASN A 189 17.30 -27.99 -4.77
CA ASN A 189 16.60 -27.73 -6.02
C ASN A 189 15.31 -26.94 -5.77
N PHE A 190 14.90 -26.17 -6.77
CA PHE A 190 13.58 -25.57 -6.83
C PHE A 190 13.04 -25.72 -8.26
N SER A 191 11.73 -25.50 -8.43
CA SER A 191 11.09 -25.40 -9.74
C SER A 191 10.18 -24.18 -9.73
N ALA A 192 10.35 -23.27 -10.69
CA ALA A 192 9.48 -22.09 -10.81
C ALA A 192 8.01 -22.46 -11.03
N ALA A 193 7.72 -23.65 -11.58
CA ALA A 193 6.36 -24.13 -11.76
C ALA A 193 5.65 -24.48 -10.45
N THR A 194 6.40 -24.79 -9.39
CA THR A 194 5.85 -25.19 -8.08
C THR A 194 6.17 -24.21 -6.96
N TYR A 195 7.22 -23.40 -7.12
CA TYR A 195 7.57 -22.37 -6.18
C TYR A 195 6.71 -21.14 -6.44
N ASP A 196 5.92 -20.75 -5.44
CA ASP A 196 4.93 -19.68 -5.57
C ASP A 196 5.44 -18.32 -5.06
N ASN A 197 6.77 -18.15 -5.02
CA ASN A 197 7.44 -16.94 -4.53
C ASN A 197 7.07 -16.58 -3.08
N SER A 198 6.67 -17.57 -2.26
CA SER A 198 6.40 -17.34 -0.84
C SER A 198 7.66 -16.96 -0.08
N ILE A 199 7.50 -16.11 0.95
CA ILE A 199 8.53 -15.89 1.97
C ILE A 199 8.69 -17.19 2.76
N VAL A 200 9.91 -17.72 2.81
CA VAL A 200 10.27 -18.94 3.52
C VAL A 200 11.19 -18.62 4.71
N ASN A 201 11.54 -19.62 5.53
CA ASN A 201 12.49 -19.44 6.61
C ASN A 201 13.90 -19.17 6.05
N ASP A 202 14.35 -20.06 5.16
CA ASP A 202 15.67 -20.01 4.55
C ASP A 202 15.69 -20.59 3.13
N VAL A 203 16.66 -20.11 2.34
CA VAL A 203 16.93 -20.58 0.98
C VAL A 203 18.39 -21.01 0.91
N SER A 204 18.65 -22.27 0.57
CA SER A 204 19.99 -22.78 0.25
C SER A 204 19.91 -23.68 -0.99
N ILE A 205 20.08 -23.09 -2.17
CA ILE A 205 19.89 -23.78 -3.46
C ILE A 205 21.21 -23.98 -4.21
N GLY A 206 21.30 -25.03 -5.02
CA GLY A 206 22.56 -25.52 -5.56
C GLY A 206 23.30 -26.44 -4.59
N GLY A 207 24.54 -26.78 -4.94
CA GLY A 207 25.38 -27.72 -4.19
C GLY A 207 25.59 -29.05 -4.93
N SER A 208 26.34 -29.95 -4.30
CA SER A 208 26.68 -31.24 -4.90
C SER A 208 25.43 -32.10 -5.13
N GLY A 209 25.18 -32.48 -6.39
CA GLY A 209 24.00 -33.27 -6.78
C GLY A 209 22.73 -32.45 -7.01
N CYS A 210 22.82 -31.12 -6.95
CA CYS A 210 21.71 -30.20 -7.19
C CYS A 210 21.81 -29.57 -8.59
N THR A 211 20.67 -29.31 -9.20
CA THR A 211 20.51 -28.58 -10.46
C THR A 211 19.36 -27.59 -10.27
N ALA A 212 19.70 -26.35 -9.93
CA ALA A 212 18.76 -25.28 -9.67
C ALA A 212 18.89 -24.23 -10.79
N ILE A 213 17.90 -24.16 -11.67
CA ILE A 213 17.95 -23.30 -12.86
C ILE A 213 16.69 -22.45 -12.89
N VAL A 214 16.86 -21.14 -12.99
CA VAL A 214 15.79 -20.23 -13.44
C VAL A 214 15.84 -20.22 -14.96
N ASN A 215 14.84 -20.81 -15.60
CA ASN A 215 14.80 -20.98 -17.06
C ASN A 215 14.38 -19.68 -17.77
N ASN A 216 14.52 -19.67 -19.09
CA ASN A 216 14.03 -18.56 -19.93
C ASN A 216 12.55 -18.24 -19.66
N ALA A 217 12.23 -16.94 -19.56
CA ALA A 217 10.91 -16.38 -19.28
C ALA A 217 10.35 -16.69 -17.88
N GLU A 218 11.09 -17.37 -17.00
CA GLU A 218 10.72 -17.49 -15.60
C GLU A 218 11.09 -16.21 -14.82
N ASN A 219 10.25 -15.84 -13.85
CA ASN A 219 10.51 -14.77 -12.90
C ASN A 219 10.34 -15.29 -11.48
N VAL A 220 11.46 -15.50 -10.78
CA VAL A 220 11.49 -16.17 -9.48
C VAL A 220 12.01 -15.22 -8.41
N SER A 221 11.26 -15.05 -7.33
CA SER A 221 11.67 -14.23 -6.20
C SER A 221 11.93 -15.10 -4.98
N PHE A 222 13.19 -15.16 -4.56
CA PHE A 222 13.61 -15.85 -3.34
C PHE A 222 13.53 -14.89 -2.16
N LYS A 223 12.69 -15.22 -1.18
CA LYS A 223 12.54 -14.43 0.05
C LYS A 223 12.71 -15.29 1.27
N ALA A 224 13.60 -14.90 2.17
CA ALA A 224 13.86 -15.65 3.39
C ALA A 224 13.95 -14.75 4.62
N ALA A 225 13.53 -15.29 5.77
CA ALA A 225 13.72 -14.64 7.07
C ALA A 225 15.17 -14.65 7.54
N GLU A 226 15.83 -15.80 7.41
CA GLU A 226 17.13 -16.03 8.04
C GLU A 226 18.27 -15.78 7.06
N TYR A 227 18.30 -16.50 5.95
CA TYR A 227 19.37 -16.36 4.95
C TYR A 227 18.95 -16.87 3.56
N ILE A 228 19.68 -16.39 2.56
CA ILE A 228 19.63 -16.88 1.18
C ILE A 228 21.06 -17.21 0.77
N GLU A 229 21.27 -18.45 0.32
CA GLU A 229 22.54 -18.96 -0.15
C GLU A 229 22.38 -19.61 -1.54
N PHE A 230 23.19 -19.16 -2.48
CA PHE A 230 23.30 -19.73 -3.83
C PHE A 230 24.62 -20.47 -3.99
N ASN A 231 24.53 -21.79 -4.01
CA ASN A 231 25.65 -22.71 -4.12
C ASN A 231 25.97 -23.07 -5.58
N GLN A 232 27.13 -23.70 -5.81
CA GLN A 232 27.54 -24.18 -7.13
C GLN A 232 26.44 -25.03 -7.79
N GLY A 233 26.13 -24.75 -9.07
CA GLY A 233 25.06 -25.44 -9.79
C GLY A 233 23.71 -24.70 -9.79
N PHE A 234 23.63 -23.56 -9.09
CA PHE A 234 22.61 -22.55 -9.36
C PHE A 234 22.96 -21.75 -10.63
N SER A 235 21.97 -21.49 -11.48
CA SER A 235 22.15 -20.63 -12.66
C SER A 235 20.83 -19.98 -13.09
N VAL A 236 20.94 -18.87 -13.82
CA VAL A 236 19.82 -18.18 -14.46
C VAL A 236 20.09 -18.16 -15.96
N GLU A 237 19.18 -18.73 -16.74
CA GLU A 237 19.30 -18.76 -18.19
C GLU A 237 19.02 -17.37 -18.80
N PRO A 238 19.58 -17.06 -19.98
CA PRO A 238 19.22 -15.84 -20.70
C PRO A 238 17.71 -15.71 -20.89
N GLY A 239 17.14 -14.60 -20.43
CA GLY A 239 15.69 -14.34 -20.46
C GLY A 239 14.93 -14.78 -19.22
N GLY A 240 15.57 -15.47 -18.27
CA GLY A 240 15.05 -15.65 -16.92
C GLY A 240 15.38 -14.43 -16.05
N ALA A 241 14.52 -14.14 -15.06
CA ALA A 241 14.70 -13.09 -14.08
C ALA A 241 14.63 -13.67 -12.66
N MET A 242 15.46 -13.15 -11.76
CA MET A 242 15.39 -13.52 -10.35
C MET A 242 15.58 -12.35 -9.40
N SER A 243 14.96 -12.46 -8.23
CA SER A 243 15.20 -11.60 -7.07
C SER A 243 15.60 -12.41 -5.86
N ALA A 244 16.34 -11.78 -4.94
CA ALA A 244 16.69 -12.36 -3.66
C ALA A 244 16.60 -11.27 -2.59
N GLU A 245 15.83 -11.52 -1.53
CA GLU A 245 15.57 -10.54 -0.48
C GLU A 245 15.52 -11.21 0.89
N ILE A 246 16.30 -10.69 1.85
CA ILE A 246 16.10 -11.01 3.26
C ILE A 246 15.00 -10.10 3.80
N THR A 247 13.91 -10.71 4.25
CA THR A 247 12.76 -10.00 4.82
C THR A 247 12.19 -10.80 5.98
N ASN A 248 11.65 -10.12 6.99
CA ASN A 248 10.91 -10.79 8.05
C ASN A 248 9.86 -11.72 7.44
N CYS A 249 9.78 -12.96 7.92
CA CYS A 249 8.66 -13.82 7.56
C CYS A 249 7.46 -13.44 8.42
N PHE A 250 6.47 -12.84 7.77
CA PHE A 250 5.21 -12.47 8.40
C PHE A 250 4.07 -13.15 7.68
N VAL A 251 3.13 -13.71 8.44
CA VAL A 251 1.89 -14.23 7.89
C VAL A 251 0.90 -13.08 7.81
N PRO A 252 0.51 -12.62 6.61
CA PRO A 252 -0.50 -11.58 6.50
C PRO A 252 -1.81 -12.08 7.07
N VAL A 253 -2.57 -11.20 7.72
CA VAL A 253 -3.91 -11.57 8.18
C VAL A 253 -4.86 -11.44 7.00
N LEU A 254 -5.44 -12.58 6.60
CA LEU A 254 -6.58 -12.66 5.70
C LEU A 254 -7.71 -13.41 6.41
N ASN A 255 -8.78 -12.70 6.78
CA ASN A 255 -9.95 -13.32 7.39
C ASN A 255 -10.83 -14.02 6.32
N TRP A 256 -10.35 -15.17 5.82
CA TRP A 256 -11.06 -16.23 5.08
C TRP A 256 -11.55 -16.03 3.62
N TRP A 257 -11.26 -17.07 2.79
CA TRP A 257 -11.79 -17.44 1.46
C TRP A 257 -12.00 -16.30 0.45
N LEU A 258 -10.92 -15.60 0.10
CA LEU A 258 -10.79 -15.13 -1.28
C LEU A 258 -10.43 -16.37 -2.13
N PRO A 259 -11.18 -16.70 -3.20
CA PRO A 259 -10.71 -17.71 -4.14
C PRO A 259 -9.34 -17.27 -4.65
N THR A 260 -8.38 -18.20 -4.70
CA THR A 260 -7.15 -18.00 -5.46
C THR A 260 -7.54 -17.69 -6.91
N LYS A 261 -7.42 -16.42 -7.30
CA LYS A 261 -7.83 -15.95 -8.62
C LYS A 261 -6.84 -16.45 -9.69
N THR A 262 -7.39 -16.82 -10.85
CA THR A 262 -6.70 -17.51 -11.96
C THR A 262 -6.63 -16.67 -13.25
N SER A 263 -6.89 -15.34 -13.18
CA SER A 263 -6.98 -14.46 -14.36
C SER A 263 -5.69 -13.67 -14.63
N PRO A 264 -5.25 -13.52 -15.90
CA PRO A 264 -4.09 -12.71 -16.31
C PRO A 264 -4.23 -11.20 -16.07
N GLU A 265 -5.45 -10.66 -15.98
CA GLU A 265 -5.71 -9.21 -15.81
C GLU A 265 -5.44 -8.72 -14.37
N ASP A 266 -5.13 -9.66 -13.47
CA ASP A 266 -4.74 -9.43 -12.07
C ASP A 266 -3.22 -9.62 -11.88
N GLU A 267 -2.42 -9.67 -12.96
CA GLU A 267 -0.96 -9.62 -12.88
C GLU A 267 -0.53 -8.47 -11.97
N ILE A 268 0.25 -8.80 -10.95
CA ILE A 268 0.97 -7.81 -10.13
C ILE A 268 1.64 -6.88 -11.15
N PRO A 269 1.29 -5.57 -11.21
CA PRO A 269 1.93 -4.66 -12.14
C PRO A 269 3.44 -4.90 -12.07
N GLN A 270 4.16 -4.95 -13.19
CA GLN A 270 5.59 -5.29 -13.17
C GLN A 270 6.35 -4.40 -12.15
N GLY A 271 5.99 -3.12 -12.04
CA GLY A 271 6.53 -2.21 -11.01
C GLY A 271 6.08 -2.46 -9.57
N LEU A 272 4.99 -3.20 -9.36
CA LEU A 272 4.58 -3.72 -8.05
C LEU A 272 5.36 -5.01 -7.69
N ILE A 273 5.78 -5.82 -8.67
CA ILE A 273 6.75 -6.90 -8.42
C ILE A 273 8.05 -6.27 -7.91
N ASP A 274 8.50 -5.18 -8.53
CA ASP A 274 9.69 -4.48 -8.05
C ASP A 274 9.50 -3.94 -6.62
N LYS A 275 8.34 -3.40 -6.26
CA LYS A 275 8.13 -2.87 -4.89
C LYS A 275 7.86 -3.90 -3.80
N LEU A 276 7.11 -4.94 -4.13
CA LEU A 276 6.83 -6.02 -3.20
C LEU A 276 8.02 -6.98 -3.09
N PHE A 277 8.91 -7.05 -4.09
CA PHE A 277 9.95 -8.09 -4.22
C PHE A 277 11.38 -7.57 -4.48
N TYR A 278 11.58 -6.25 -4.57
CA TYR A 278 12.87 -5.53 -4.71
C TYR A 278 12.81 -4.16 -4.00
N PRO A 279 12.93 -4.06 -2.66
CA PRO A 279 12.87 -2.79 -1.94
C PRO A 279 14.08 -1.85 -2.18
N TRP A 280 14.88 -2.09 -3.22
CA TRP A 280 16.09 -1.34 -3.57
C TRP A 280 15.90 -0.65 -4.93
N GLU A 281 15.58 0.64 -4.91
CA GLU A 281 16.09 1.55 -5.94
C GLU A 281 17.42 2.11 -5.43
N GLU A 282 18.42 2.18 -6.32
CA GLU A 282 19.81 2.60 -6.05
C GLU A 282 19.97 3.95 -5.34
#